data_AF-A0A9W9SG83-F1
#
_entry.id   AF-A0A9W9SG83-F1
#
_cell.length_a   1.000
_cell.length_b   1.000
_cell.length_c   1.000
_cell.angle_alpha   90.00
_cell.angle_beta   90.00
_cell.angle_gamma   90.00
#
_symmetry.space_group_name_H-M   'P 1'
#
loop_
_entity.id
_entity.type
_entity.pdbx_description
1 polymer ?
#
loop_
_entity_poly.entity_id
_entity_poly.type
_entity_poly.pdbx_seq_one_letter_code
_entity_poly.pdbx_strand_id
1 'polypeptide(L)'
;MTSANPPPNAKLAQRIQRLMAVGYSGMGSWCLLFPSTVIGLSLVPKYATTEYTPTLLMRCFGAQATTCGVLLGTANMTPKSFVAFGLAMIPYLGFNYWFGVGPGKGVFTSLLWLDFVGNVTFCAGSFYCAWLLGRDEEEVEGGGRLRKDE
;
A
#
# COMPACT_ATOMS: atom_id res chain seq x y z
N MET A 1 7.34 30.33 -16.27
CA MET A 1 7.19 28.87 -16.14
C MET A 1 5.71 28.55 -16.20
N THR A 2 5.22 28.19 -17.37
CA THR A 2 3.82 27.80 -17.57
C THR A 2 3.59 26.47 -16.84
N SER A 3 2.88 26.53 -15.71
CA SER A 3 2.39 25.36 -14.99
C SER A 3 1.36 24.66 -15.88
N ALA A 4 1.84 23.84 -16.82
CA ALA A 4 0.99 22.93 -17.56
C ALA A 4 0.27 22.05 -16.53
N ASN A 5 -1.06 22.08 -16.55
CA ASN A 5 -1.86 21.20 -15.71
C ASN A 5 -1.42 19.75 -15.97
N PRO A 6 -1.10 18.95 -14.94
CA PRO A 6 -0.74 17.57 -15.16
C PRO A 6 -1.91 16.85 -15.86
N PRO A 7 -1.61 15.87 -16.74
CA PRO A 7 -2.62 15.14 -17.47
C PRO A 7 -3.64 14.51 -16.51
N PRO A 8 -4.90 14.32 -16.94
CA PRO A 8 -5.97 13.81 -16.08
C PRO A 8 -5.61 12.49 -15.37
N ASN A 9 -4.90 11.58 -16.04
CA ASN A 9 -4.47 10.29 -15.50
C ASN A 9 -3.41 10.47 -14.41
N ALA A 10 -2.42 11.35 -14.60
CA ALA A 10 -1.46 11.69 -13.55
C ALA A 10 -2.11 12.27 -12.29
N LYS A 11 -3.13 13.13 -12.44
CA LYS A 11 -3.89 13.65 -11.29
C LYS A 11 -4.64 12.54 -10.55
N LEU A 12 -5.23 11.58 -11.28
CA LEU A 12 -5.91 10.43 -10.69
C LEU A 12 -4.92 9.51 -9.96
N ALA A 13 -3.79 9.17 -10.57
CA ALA A 13 -2.73 8.37 -9.96
C ALA A 13 -2.21 9.01 -8.65
N GLN A 14 -2.00 10.33 -8.63
CA GLN A 14 -1.61 11.05 -7.40
C GLN A 14 -2.67 10.98 -6.30
N ARG A 15 -3.97 11.03 -6.65
CA ARG A 15 -5.05 10.87 -5.66
C ARG A 15 -5.03 9.47 -5.06
N ILE A 16 -4.90 8.44 -5.89
CA ILE A 16 -4.81 7.05 -5.44
C ILE A 16 -3.58 6.86 -4.55
N GLN A 17 -2.40 7.35 -4.97
CA GLN A 17 -1.17 7.33 -4.18
C GLN A 17 -1.35 7.98 -2.80
N ARG A 18 -2.00 9.15 -2.72
CA ARG A 18 -2.27 9.84 -1.44
C ARG A 18 -3.23 9.06 -0.56
N LEU A 19 -4.27 8.44 -1.13
CA LEU A 19 -5.19 7.59 -0.37
C LEU A 19 -4.47 6.37 0.21
N MET A 20 -3.61 5.71 -0.58
CA MET A 20 -2.78 4.60 -0.09
C MET A 20 -1.81 5.06 1.01
N ALA A 21 -1.18 6.23 0.82
CA ALA A 21 -0.28 6.83 1.82
C ALA A 21 -0.99 7.11 3.14
N VAL A 22 -2.21 7.65 3.11
CA VAL A 22 -3.05 7.86 4.30
C VAL A 22 -3.39 6.52 4.96
N GLY A 23 -3.75 5.51 4.17
CA GLY A 23 -4.02 4.16 4.69
C GLY A 23 -2.84 3.56 5.43
N TYR A 24 -1.66 3.52 4.80
CA TYR A 24 -0.43 3.02 5.41
C TYR A 24 -0.02 3.82 6.65
N SER A 25 -0.03 5.15 6.55
CA SER A 25 0.40 6.02 7.65
C SER A 25 -0.56 5.93 8.84
N GLY A 26 -1.87 5.90 8.58
CA GLY A 26 -2.89 5.81 9.61
C GLY A 26 -2.84 4.47 10.35
N MET A 27 -2.87 3.37 9.61
CA MET A 27 -2.82 2.03 10.20
C MET A 27 -1.48 1.77 10.88
N GLY A 28 -0.37 2.17 10.27
CA GLY A 28 0.96 2.09 10.87
C GLY A 28 1.06 2.88 12.18
N SER A 29 0.51 4.10 12.20
CA SER A 29 0.50 4.93 13.40
C SER A 29 -0.38 4.35 14.50
N TRP A 30 -1.47 3.66 14.15
CA TRP A 30 -2.26 2.91 15.13
C TRP A 30 -1.42 1.81 15.77
N CYS A 31 -0.78 0.95 14.97
CA CYS A 31 0.11 -0.10 15.47
C CYS A 31 1.25 0.45 16.35
N LEU A 32 1.79 1.61 15.99
CA LEU A 32 2.87 2.27 16.72
C LEU A 32 2.42 2.86 18.07
N LEU A 33 1.33 3.61 18.08
CA LEU A 33 0.89 4.39 19.25
C LEU A 33 0.03 3.57 20.20
N PHE A 34 -0.80 2.65 19.67
CA PHE A 34 -1.76 1.86 20.44
C PHE A 34 -1.63 0.35 20.16
N PRO A 35 -0.45 -0.26 20.30
CA PRO A 35 -0.18 -1.65 19.91
C PRO A 35 -1.13 -2.65 20.59
N SER A 36 -1.44 -2.47 21.88
CA SER A 36 -2.32 -3.38 22.63
C SER A 36 -3.72 -3.48 22.05
N THR A 37 -4.25 -2.38 21.51
CA THR A 37 -5.57 -2.36 20.89
C THR A 37 -5.57 -3.16 19.58
N VAL A 38 -4.52 -3.01 18.77
CA VAL A 38 -4.37 -3.75 17.52
C VAL A 38 -4.19 -5.23 17.81
N ILE A 39 -3.31 -5.60 18.75
CA ILE A 39 -3.10 -6.98 19.17
C ILE A 39 -4.42 -7.63 19.60
N GLY A 40 -5.20 -6.95 20.46
CA GLY A 40 -6.48 -7.47 20.96
C GLY A 40 -7.57 -7.60 19.90
N LEU A 41 -7.52 -6.79 18.84
CA LEU A 41 -8.47 -6.85 17.73
C LEU A 41 -8.07 -7.89 16.68
N SER A 42 -6.76 -8.01 16.41
CA SER A 42 -6.22 -8.84 15.32
C SER A 42 -6.02 -10.29 15.72
N LEU A 43 -5.61 -10.59 16.96
CA LEU A 43 -5.33 -11.95 17.41
C LEU A 43 -6.48 -12.53 18.23
N VAL A 44 -6.68 -13.85 18.13
CA VAL A 44 -7.62 -14.53 19.04
C VAL A 44 -7.09 -14.47 20.48
N PRO A 45 -7.95 -14.55 21.51
CA PRO A 45 -7.54 -14.34 22.91
C PRO A 45 -6.37 -15.21 23.38
N LYS A 46 -6.25 -16.43 22.85
CA LYS A 46 -5.15 -17.35 23.13
C LYS A 46 -3.76 -16.79 22.76
N TYR A 47 -3.67 -15.94 21.74
CA TYR A 47 -2.40 -15.39 21.23
C TYR A 47 -2.25 -13.88 21.46
N ALA A 48 -3.30 -13.20 21.94
CA ALA A 48 -3.34 -11.75 22.15
C ALA A 48 -2.60 -11.32 23.44
N THR A 49 -1.31 -11.64 23.54
CA THR A 49 -0.48 -11.22 24.68
C THR A 49 0.06 -9.81 24.47
N THR A 50 0.10 -9.01 25.53
CA THR A 50 0.57 -7.62 25.51
C THR A 50 1.82 -7.41 26.34
N GLU A 51 2.57 -8.49 26.55
CA GLU A 51 3.90 -8.46 27.15
C GLU A 51 4.87 -7.56 26.36
N TYR A 52 6.03 -7.28 26.94
CA TYR A 52 6.98 -6.32 26.38
C TYR A 52 7.39 -6.65 24.94
N THR A 53 7.67 -7.93 24.64
CA THR A 53 8.12 -8.36 23.32
C THR A 53 7.06 -8.21 22.22
N PRO A 54 5.83 -8.78 22.32
CA PRO A 54 4.76 -8.55 21.34
C PRO A 54 4.45 -7.07 21.12
N THR A 55 4.43 -6.29 22.20
CA THR A 55 4.21 -4.84 22.14
C THR A 55 5.31 -4.13 21.35
N LEU A 56 6.59 -4.44 21.62
CA LEU A 56 7.72 -3.90 20.88
C LEU A 56 7.65 -4.28 19.39
N LEU A 57 7.37 -5.54 19.07
CA LEU A 57 7.26 -6.01 17.68
C LEU A 57 6.13 -5.30 16.93
N MET A 58 4.96 -5.14 17.56
CA MET A 58 3.84 -4.41 16.97
C MET A 58 4.19 -2.94 16.71
N ARG A 59 4.94 -2.31 17.61
CA ARG A 59 5.43 -0.93 17.41
C ARG A 59 6.42 -0.83 16.26
N CYS A 60 7.36 -1.76 16.16
CA CYS A 60 8.31 -1.81 15.05
C CYS A 60 7.59 -1.99 13.70
N PHE A 61 6.62 -2.89 13.64
CA PHE A 61 5.76 -3.06 12.47
C PHE A 61 5.02 -1.76 12.11
N GLY A 62 4.41 -1.12 13.11
CA GLY A 62 3.75 0.17 12.93
C GLY A 62 4.67 1.26 12.39
N ALA A 63 5.87 1.40 12.97
CA ALA A 63 6.86 2.39 12.52
C ALA A 63 7.29 2.18 11.06
N GLN A 64 7.50 0.93 10.64
CA GLN A 64 7.84 0.59 9.26
C GLN A 64 6.68 0.93 8.31
N ALA A 65 5.45 0.56 8.67
CA ALA A 65 4.26 0.88 7.89
C ALA A 65 4.02 2.40 7.77
N THR A 66 4.21 3.15 8.85
CA THR A 66 4.13 4.62 8.84
C THR A 66 5.19 5.22 7.94
N THR A 67 6.43 4.74 8.02
CA THR A 67 7.52 5.20 7.15
C THR A 67 7.19 4.94 5.67
N CYS A 68 6.70 3.75 5.36
CA CYS A 68 6.23 3.39 4.02
C CYS A 68 5.15 4.34 3.51
N GLY A 69 4.13 4.61 4.34
CA GLY A 69 3.04 5.52 4.00
C GLY A 69 3.50 6.96 3.78
N VAL A 70 4.38 7.50 4.63
CA VAL A 70 4.94 8.84 4.48
C VAL A 70 5.74 8.94 3.19
N LEU A 71 6.64 7.99 2.93
CA LEU A 71 7.43 7.95 1.70
C LEU A 71 6.53 7.85 0.47
N LEU A 72 5.53 6.97 0.49
CA LEU A 72 4.56 6.83 -0.59
C LEU A 72 3.80 8.15 -0.81
N GLY A 73 3.48 8.91 0.23
CA GLY A 73 2.76 10.18 0.12
C GLY A 73 3.60 11.33 -0.43
N THR A 74 4.92 11.28 -0.24
CA THR A 74 5.84 12.38 -0.61
C THR A 74 6.70 12.10 -1.83
N ALA A 75 6.87 10.83 -2.21
CA ALA A 75 7.74 10.45 -3.32
C ALA A 75 7.12 10.76 -4.68
N ASN A 76 7.97 11.09 -5.65
CA ASN A 76 7.60 11.17 -7.07
C ASN A 76 7.61 9.74 -7.65
N MET A 77 6.44 9.09 -7.63
CA MET A 77 6.30 7.71 -8.08
C MET A 77 6.25 7.63 -9.61
N THR A 78 7.15 6.84 -10.20
CA THR A 78 7.14 6.49 -11.63
C THR A 78 6.30 5.23 -11.87
N PRO A 79 5.93 4.88 -13.13
CA PRO A 79 5.28 3.61 -13.43
C PRO A 79 6.05 2.41 -12.86
N LYS A 80 7.39 2.41 -13.00
CA LYS A 80 8.26 1.36 -12.44
C LYS A 80 8.20 1.30 -10.91
N SER A 81 8.17 2.46 -10.25
CA SER A 81 8.03 2.53 -8.79
C SER A 81 6.71 1.92 -8.32
N PHE A 82 5.61 2.19 -9.02
CA PHE A 82 4.31 1.60 -8.70
C PHE A 82 4.27 0.09 -8.94
N VAL A 83 4.86 -0.41 -10.03
CA VAL A 83 5.01 -1.87 -10.26
C VAL A 83 5.79 -2.51 -9.13
N ALA A 84 6.93 -1.94 -8.75
CA ALA A 84 7.75 -2.45 -7.64
C ALA A 84 6.97 -2.47 -6.32
N PHE A 85 6.22 -1.40 -6.03
CA PHE A 85 5.37 -1.34 -4.83
C PHE A 85 4.26 -2.40 -4.85
N GLY A 86 3.59 -2.59 -6.00
CA GLY A 86 2.57 -3.62 -6.17
C GLY A 86 3.13 -5.03 -5.97
N LEU A 87 4.32 -5.32 -6.51
CA LEU A 87 5.00 -6.60 -6.29
C LEU A 87 5.41 -6.80 -4.82
N ALA A 88 5.80 -5.74 -4.12
CA ALA A 88 6.12 -5.79 -2.70
C ALA A 88 4.90 -6.16 -1.83
N MET A 89 3.67 -6.10 -2.36
CA MET A 89 2.47 -6.56 -1.67
C MET A 89 2.30 -8.09 -1.66
N ILE A 90 2.95 -8.81 -2.58
CA ILE A 90 2.77 -10.26 -2.74
C ILE A 90 3.07 -11.05 -1.45
N PRO A 91 4.15 -10.79 -0.70
CA PRO A 91 4.40 -11.46 0.57
C PRO A 91 3.27 -11.28 1.59
N TYR A 92 2.64 -10.10 1.63
CA TYR A 92 1.51 -9.81 2.53
C TYR A 92 0.25 -10.59 2.13
N LEU A 93 -0.02 -10.71 0.83
CA LEU A 93 -1.10 -11.56 0.31
C LEU A 93 -0.87 -13.03 0.67
N GLY A 94 0.36 -13.51 0.54
CA GLY A 94 0.75 -14.85 0.98
C GLY A 94 0.57 -15.06 2.49
N PHE A 95 0.95 -14.06 3.29
CA PHE A 95 0.74 -14.05 4.74
C PHE A 95 -0.75 -14.15 5.09
N ASN A 96 -1.60 -13.32 4.49
CA ASN A 96 -3.04 -13.36 4.72
C ASN A 96 -3.65 -14.71 4.32
N TYR A 97 -3.23 -15.27 3.19
CA TYR A 97 -3.70 -16.58 2.75
C TYR A 97 -3.32 -17.67 3.75
N TRP A 98 -2.05 -17.71 4.17
CA TRP A 98 -1.54 -18.70 5.13
C TRP A 98 -2.30 -18.68 6.45
N PHE A 99 -2.58 -17.49 6.99
CA PHE A 99 -3.27 -17.33 8.28
C PHE A 99 -4.80 -17.31 8.17
N GLY A 100 -5.36 -17.04 7.00
CA GLY A 100 -6.81 -16.99 6.77
C GLY A 100 -7.40 -18.36 6.47
N VAL A 101 -6.78 -19.11 5.56
CA VAL A 101 -7.27 -20.41 5.08
C VAL A 101 -6.22 -21.51 5.10
N GLY A 102 -4.93 -21.16 5.20
CA GLY A 102 -3.82 -22.11 5.25
C GLY A 102 -3.55 -22.71 6.63
N PRO A 103 -2.37 -23.35 6.81
CA PRO A 103 -2.01 -24.04 8.05
C PRO A 103 -1.94 -23.15 9.29
N GLY A 104 -1.78 -21.83 9.12
CA GLY A 104 -1.76 -20.86 10.22
C GLY A 104 -3.15 -20.45 10.74
N LYS A 105 -4.23 -21.04 10.21
CA LYS A 105 -5.60 -20.68 10.57
C LYS A 105 -5.85 -20.74 12.08
N GLY A 106 -6.62 -19.77 12.58
CA GLY A 106 -7.06 -19.69 13.97
C GLY A 106 -6.13 -18.87 14.88
N VAL A 107 -5.08 -18.25 14.32
CA VAL A 107 -4.24 -17.28 15.05
C VAL A 107 -4.87 -15.89 15.06
N PHE A 108 -5.41 -15.45 13.92
CA PHE A 108 -6.06 -14.15 13.77
C PHE A 108 -7.59 -14.24 13.89
N THR A 109 -8.21 -13.13 14.27
CA THR A 109 -9.64 -12.93 14.17
C THR A 109 -10.08 -12.72 12.71
N SER A 110 -11.38 -12.59 12.47
CA SER A 110 -11.93 -12.29 11.14
C SER A 110 -11.43 -10.95 10.57
N LEU A 111 -10.82 -10.07 11.38
CA LEU A 111 -10.22 -8.82 10.90
C LEU A 111 -9.05 -9.05 9.95
N LEU A 112 -8.44 -10.24 9.92
CA LEU A 112 -7.44 -10.59 8.92
C LEU A 112 -7.95 -10.41 7.48
N TRP A 113 -9.26 -10.60 7.24
CA TRP A 113 -9.85 -10.37 5.92
C TRP A 113 -9.85 -8.90 5.53
N LEU A 114 -9.96 -7.98 6.49
CA LEU A 114 -9.84 -6.55 6.23
C LEU A 114 -8.40 -6.21 5.78
N ASP A 115 -7.41 -6.80 6.43
CA ASP A 115 -5.99 -6.67 6.02
C ASP A 115 -5.78 -7.23 4.61
N PHE A 116 -6.34 -8.40 4.30
CA PHE A 116 -6.30 -8.99 2.96
C PHE A 116 -6.89 -8.06 1.90
N VAL A 117 -8.08 -7.51 2.14
CA VAL A 117 -8.72 -6.55 1.22
C VAL A 117 -7.86 -5.30 1.05
N GLY A 118 -7.25 -4.80 2.13
CA GLY A 118 -6.30 -3.68 2.08
C GLY A 118 -5.10 -3.99 1.19
N ASN A 119 -4.46 -5.14 1.39
CA ASN A 119 -3.29 -5.56 0.62
C ASN A 119 -3.60 -5.77 -0.86
N VAL A 120 -4.77 -6.36 -1.17
CA VAL A 120 -5.26 -6.48 -2.56
C VAL A 120 -5.49 -5.11 -3.17
N THR A 121 -6.12 -4.20 -2.42
CA THR A 121 -6.41 -2.83 -2.89
C THR A 121 -5.13 -2.06 -3.19
N PHE A 122 -4.11 -2.16 -2.33
CA PHE A 122 -2.82 -1.51 -2.56
C PHE A 122 -2.05 -2.14 -3.73
N CYS A 123 -2.09 -3.46 -3.85
CA CYS A 123 -1.49 -4.18 -4.97
C CYS A 123 -2.12 -3.76 -6.32
N ALA A 124 -3.44 -3.89 -6.43
CA ALA A 124 -4.19 -3.54 -7.63
C ALA A 124 -4.12 -2.04 -7.94
N GLY A 125 -4.27 -1.18 -6.92
CA GLY A 125 -4.17 0.27 -7.05
C GLY A 125 -2.80 0.71 -7.57
N SER A 126 -1.73 0.04 -7.13
CA SER A 126 -0.37 0.32 -7.62
C SER A 126 -0.21 -0.08 -9.08
N PHE A 127 -0.61 -1.29 -9.47
CA PHE A 127 -0.57 -1.69 -10.88
C PHE A 127 -1.45 -0.81 -11.78
N TYR A 128 -2.61 -0.39 -11.29
CA TYR A 128 -3.49 0.52 -12.00
C TYR A 128 -2.85 1.91 -12.19
N CYS A 129 -2.18 2.46 -11.16
CA CYS A 129 -1.42 3.71 -11.29
C CYS A 129 -0.27 3.58 -12.30
N ALA A 130 0.45 2.45 -12.29
CA ALA A 130 1.50 2.20 -13.26
C ALA A 130 0.97 2.19 -14.70
N TRP A 131 -0.16 1.50 -14.91
CA TRP A 131 -0.82 1.45 -16.21
C TRP A 131 -1.33 2.82 -16.67
N LEU A 132 -1.96 3.59 -15.78
CA LEU A 132 -2.45 4.94 -16.08
C LEU A 132 -1.32 5.86 -16.55
N LEU A 133 -0.18 5.83 -15.85
CA LEU A 133 0.97 6.67 -16.19
C LEU A 133 1.70 6.20 -17.45
N GLY A 134 1.77 4.88 -17.70
CA GLY A 134 2.37 4.35 -18.92
C GLY A 134 1.62 4.76 -20.19
N ARG A 135 0.29 4.90 -20.12
CA ARG A 135 -0.51 5.39 -21.26
C ARG A 135 -0.22 6.84 -21.62
N ASP A 136 -0.01 7.69 -20.62
CA ASP A 136 0.34 9.09 -20.85
C ASP A 136 1.72 9.19 -21.53
N GLU A 137 2.68 8.33 -21.18
CA GLU A 137 3.99 8.26 -21.83
C GLU A 137 3.87 7.85 -23.31
N GLU A 138 3.07 6.82 -23.61
CA GLU A 138 2.82 6.36 -24.99
C GLU A 138 2.10 7.40 -25.87
N GLU A 139 1.08 8.10 -25.33
CA GLU A 139 0.35 9.13 -26.06
C GLU A 139 1.24 10.34 -26.41
N VAL A 140 2.15 10.72 -25.51
CA VAL A 140 3.12 11.81 -25.75
C VAL A 140 4.15 11.40 -26.80
N GLU A 141 4.68 10.17 -26.74
CA GLU A 141 5.62 9.67 -27.75
C GLU A 141 4.97 9.53 -29.13
N GLY A 142 3.75 9.00 -29.20
CA GLY A 142 2.99 8.82 -30.43
C GLY A 142 2.62 10.15 -31.10
N GLY A 143 2.13 11.13 -30.33
CA GLY A 143 1.83 12.47 -30.83
C GLY A 143 3.06 13.27 -31.26
N GLY A 144 4.19 13.07 -30.56
CA GLY A 144 5.48 13.66 -30.92
C GLY A 144 6.08 13.09 -32.22
N ARG A 145 5.80 11.81 -32.52
CA ARG A 145 6.24 11.17 -33.77
C ARG A 145 5.42 11.66 -34.97
N LEU A 146 4.09 11.72 -34.83
CA LEU A 146 3.20 12.25 -35.89
C LEU A 146 3.53 13.68 -36.31
N ARG A 147 3.96 14.53 -35.37
CA ARG A 147 4.31 15.94 -35.64
C ARG A 147 5.69 16.15 -36.27
N LYS A 148 6.55 15.13 -36.29
CA LYS A 148 7.87 15.20 -36.96
C LYS A 148 7.80 14.78 -38.43
N ASP A 149 6.68 14.20 -38.85
CA ASP A 149 6.46 13.68 -40.20
C ASP A 149 5.62 14.65 -41.07
N GLU A 150 5.28 15.84 -40.56
CA GLU A 150 4.69 17.00 -41.29
C GLU A 150 5.74 18.09 -41.53
#